data_AF-A0AAV6YYL5-F1
#
_entry.id   AF-A0AAV6YYL5-F1
#
_cell.length_a   1.000
_cell.length_b   1.000
_cell.length_c   1.000
_cell.angle_alpha   90.00
_cell.angle_beta   90.00
_cell.angle_gamma   90.00
#
_symmetry.space_group_name_H-M   'P 1'
#
loop_
_entity.id
_entity.type
_entity.pdbx_description
1 polymer ?
#
loop_
_entity_poly.entity_id
_entity_poly.type
_entity_poly.pdbx_seq_one_letter_code
_entity_poly.pdbx_strand_id
1 'polypeptide(L)'
;MTSVFKKVLDLTYPITSMFSGAAFNNSISCIFKDKQIEDLWIPYFNITTDITASAMRVHTDGCLWRYVRASMSLSGYMPPMCDPKDGHLLMDGGYINNLPADVARSMGAKVVIAIDVGSRDETDLTNYGDSLSGWWLLWKRWNPLADRVKVLNMAEIQTRLAYVCCVRQLEMVMNSEYCEYIRPPIDRYGTLEFGKFDEICDVGFQHGNTVFNVWGRSGVIEKMLKDRQDTGKTKTSDVSFPRDTVYERLLLG
;
A
#
# COMPACT_ATOMS: atom_id res chain seq x y z
N MET A 1 12.84 0.71 18.28
CA MET A 1 14.10 0.67 17.52
C MET A 1 14.44 -0.77 17.15
N THR A 2 14.12 -1.20 15.93
CA THR A 2 14.54 -2.52 15.41
C THR A 2 16.07 -2.55 15.30
N SER A 3 16.71 -3.37 16.12
CA SER A 3 18.17 -3.51 16.17
C SER A 3 18.71 -3.92 14.79
N VAL A 4 19.63 -3.11 14.24
CA VAL A 4 20.33 -3.37 12.97
C VAL A 4 20.97 -4.77 12.96
N PHE A 5 21.43 -5.22 14.14
CA PHE A 5 21.98 -6.56 14.34
C PHE A 5 20.98 -7.68 13.97
N LYS A 6 19.70 -7.52 14.33
CA LYS A 6 18.66 -8.49 13.96
C LYS A 6 18.41 -8.52 12.46
N LYS A 7 18.51 -7.37 11.76
CA LYS A 7 18.38 -7.31 10.30
C LYS A 7 19.55 -8.02 9.60
N VAL A 8 20.77 -7.84 10.11
CA VAL A 8 21.97 -8.53 9.60
C VAL A 8 21.86 -10.04 9.79
N LEU A 9 21.41 -10.49 10.96
CA LEU A 9 21.19 -11.91 11.24
C LEU A 9 20.03 -12.52 10.43
N ASP A 10 19.08 -11.69 9.97
CA ASP A 10 17.95 -12.11 9.14
C ASP A 10 18.30 -12.18 7.66
N LEU A 11 19.50 -11.73 7.27
CA LEU A 11 20.01 -11.86 5.91
C LEU A 11 20.17 -13.35 5.58
N THR A 12 19.56 -13.80 4.50
CA THR A 12 19.61 -15.19 4.06
C THR A 12 20.37 -15.32 2.75
N TYR A 13 20.82 -16.53 2.42
CA TYR A 13 21.42 -16.79 1.12
C TYR A 13 20.36 -16.56 0.03
N PRO A 14 20.57 -15.62 -0.92
CA PRO A 14 19.51 -15.10 -1.77
C PRO A 14 19.17 -16.02 -2.94
N ILE A 15 18.77 -17.26 -2.65
CA ILE A 15 18.14 -18.15 -3.64
C ILE A 15 16.71 -17.68 -3.91
N THR A 16 15.98 -17.30 -2.87
CA THR A 16 14.56 -16.92 -2.94
C THR A 16 14.29 -15.48 -2.48
N SER A 17 15.01 -15.00 -1.45
CA SER A 17 14.86 -13.63 -0.92
C SER A 17 16.14 -13.17 -0.22
N MET A 18 16.32 -11.85 -0.07
CA MET A 18 17.45 -11.27 0.66
C MET A 18 17.34 -11.46 2.18
N PHE A 19 16.12 -11.44 2.71
CA PHE A 19 15.84 -11.65 4.14
C PHE A 19 15.01 -12.90 4.35
N SER A 20 15.25 -13.63 5.45
CA SER A 20 14.40 -14.76 5.85
C SER A 20 13.02 -14.31 6.32
N GLY A 21 12.93 -13.07 6.80
CA GLY A 21 11.70 -12.45 7.29
C GLY A 21 11.37 -12.77 8.75
N ALA A 22 12.18 -13.58 9.44
CA ALA A 22 11.94 -13.96 10.83
C ALA A 22 11.95 -12.75 11.77
N ALA A 23 12.90 -11.83 11.60
CA ALA A 23 12.98 -10.63 12.43
C ALA A 23 11.77 -9.70 12.23
N PHE A 24 11.31 -9.59 11.00
CA PHE A 24 10.14 -8.78 10.65
C PHE A 24 8.84 -9.44 11.16
N ASN A 25 8.69 -10.75 10.97
CA ASN A 25 7.57 -11.53 11.51
C ASN A 25 7.46 -11.36 13.02
N ASN A 26 8.58 -11.49 13.75
CA ASN A 26 8.58 -11.30 15.19
C ASN A 26 8.20 -9.86 15.58
N SER A 27 8.63 -8.86 14.81
CA SER A 27 8.31 -7.45 15.09
C SER A 27 6.82 -7.15 14.91
N ILE A 28 6.22 -7.58 13.78
CA ILE A 28 4.79 -7.41 13.51
C ILE A 28 3.95 -8.23 14.50
N SER A 29 4.35 -9.47 14.77
CA SER A 29 3.68 -10.34 15.74
C SER A 29 3.71 -9.74 17.15
N CYS A 30 4.80 -9.11 17.58
CA CYS A 30 4.87 -8.45 18.89
C CYS A 30 3.92 -7.24 19.00
N ILE A 31 3.66 -6.53 17.89
CA ILE A 31 2.78 -5.36 17.86
C ILE A 31 1.31 -5.80 17.90
N PHE A 32 0.90 -6.68 17.00
CA PHE A 32 -0.50 -7.07 16.85
C PHE A 32 -0.90 -8.28 17.71
N LYS A 33 0.07 -9.07 18.20
CA LYS A 33 -0.13 -10.26 19.03
C LYS A 33 -1.13 -11.22 18.37
N ASP A 34 -2.05 -11.79 19.15
CA ASP A 34 -3.03 -12.77 18.69
C ASP A 34 -4.33 -12.14 18.16
N LYS A 35 -4.33 -10.83 17.85
CA LYS A 35 -5.50 -10.15 17.30
C LYS A 35 -5.91 -10.75 15.95
N GLN A 36 -7.20 -10.96 15.78
CA GLN A 36 -7.81 -11.31 14.50
C GLN A 36 -8.30 -10.04 13.79
N ILE A 37 -8.46 -10.11 12.46
CA ILE A 37 -8.92 -8.98 11.65
C ILE A 37 -10.36 -8.57 12.03
N GLU A 38 -11.22 -9.56 12.20
CA GLU A 38 -12.64 -9.42 12.52
C GLU A 38 -12.91 -8.78 13.89
N ASP A 39 -11.92 -8.82 14.79
CA ASP A 39 -12.01 -8.25 16.14
C ASP A 39 -11.66 -6.75 16.19
N LEU A 40 -11.25 -6.15 15.06
CA LEU A 40 -10.88 -4.75 15.00
C LEU A 40 -12.10 -3.83 15.11
N TRP A 41 -11.97 -2.76 15.88
CA TRP A 41 -13.05 -1.77 16.08
C TRP A 41 -13.47 -1.05 14.80
N ILE A 42 -12.52 -0.88 13.88
CA ILE A 42 -12.76 -0.34 12.54
C ILE A 42 -12.70 -1.52 11.57
N PRO A 43 -13.73 -1.71 10.72
CA PRO A 43 -13.69 -2.73 9.68
C PRO A 43 -12.42 -2.59 8.84
N TYR A 44 -11.64 -3.65 8.82
CA TYR A 44 -10.35 -3.70 8.15
C TYR A 44 -10.37 -4.80 7.11
N PHE A 45 -9.68 -4.55 6.00
CA PHE A 45 -9.33 -5.57 5.04
C PHE A 45 -7.90 -5.33 4.57
N ASN A 46 -7.25 -6.36 4.07
CA ASN A 46 -6.04 -6.21 3.27
C ASN A 46 -6.11 -7.08 2.03
N ILE A 47 -5.19 -6.79 1.11
CA ILE A 47 -5.07 -7.53 -0.13
C ILE A 47 -3.73 -8.20 -0.17
N THR A 48 -3.71 -9.43 -0.65
CA THR A 48 -2.47 -10.13 -1.01
C THR A 48 -2.56 -10.62 -2.44
N THR A 49 -1.42 -10.72 -3.09
CA THR A 49 -1.29 -11.42 -4.37
C THR A 49 -1.02 -12.89 -4.11
N ASP A 50 -1.97 -13.76 -4.44
CA ASP A 50 -1.78 -15.21 -4.41
C ASP A 50 -1.04 -15.63 -5.67
N ILE A 51 0.25 -15.96 -5.53
CA ILE A 51 1.09 -16.37 -6.65
C ILE A 51 0.91 -17.85 -7.02
N THR A 52 0.26 -18.64 -6.16
CA THR A 52 -0.10 -20.03 -6.46
C THR A 52 -1.31 -20.08 -7.39
N ALA A 53 -2.34 -19.26 -7.12
CA ALA A 53 -3.55 -19.17 -7.95
C ALA A 53 -3.52 -18.05 -9.01
N SER A 54 -2.48 -17.19 -9.00
CA SER A 54 -2.41 -15.98 -9.83
C SER A 54 -3.62 -15.06 -9.67
N ALA A 55 -4.06 -14.87 -8.42
CA ALA A 55 -5.31 -14.18 -8.11
C ALA A 55 -5.15 -13.17 -6.95
N MET A 56 -6.06 -12.20 -6.93
CA MET A 56 -6.20 -11.27 -5.82
C MET A 56 -6.97 -11.94 -4.69
N ARG A 57 -6.47 -11.85 -3.46
CA ARG A 57 -7.20 -12.27 -2.26
C ARG A 57 -7.43 -11.09 -1.34
N VAL A 58 -8.68 -10.93 -0.93
CA VAL A 58 -9.10 -9.96 0.09
C VAL A 58 -9.26 -10.72 1.39
N HIS A 59 -8.57 -10.28 2.45
CA HIS A 59 -8.70 -10.89 3.77
C HIS A 59 -9.45 -9.96 4.71
N THR A 60 -10.55 -10.47 5.24
CA THR A 60 -11.41 -9.78 6.23
C THR A 60 -11.48 -10.56 7.55
N ASP A 61 -10.77 -11.68 7.66
CA ASP A 61 -10.76 -12.55 8.83
C ASP A 61 -9.40 -13.24 9.02
N GLY A 62 -9.14 -13.65 10.25
CA GLY A 62 -7.96 -14.40 10.65
C GLY A 62 -6.81 -13.54 11.17
N CYS A 63 -5.62 -14.16 11.28
CA CYS A 63 -4.54 -13.61 12.08
C CYS A 63 -3.96 -12.31 11.48
N LEU A 64 -4.19 -11.18 12.16
CA LEU A 64 -3.90 -9.85 11.64
C LEU A 64 -2.44 -9.68 11.24
N TRP A 65 -1.51 -10.05 12.12
CA TRP A 65 -0.08 -9.87 11.84
C TRP A 65 0.38 -10.68 10.63
N ARG A 66 -0.21 -11.87 10.39
CA ARG A 66 0.17 -12.74 9.27
C ARG A 66 -0.24 -12.13 7.94
N TYR A 67 -1.48 -11.65 7.84
CA TYR A 67 -1.98 -11.08 6.60
C TYR A 67 -1.41 -9.68 6.33
N VAL A 68 -1.18 -8.87 7.37
CA VAL A 68 -0.39 -7.61 7.24
C VAL A 68 1.00 -7.92 6.71
N ARG A 69 1.69 -8.91 7.31
CA ARG A 69 3.01 -9.35 6.86
C ARG A 69 2.99 -9.85 5.42
N ALA A 70 1.98 -10.65 5.03
CA ALA A 70 1.82 -11.17 3.68
C ALA A 70 1.65 -10.02 2.68
N SER A 71 0.77 -9.06 2.98
CA SER A 71 0.47 -7.87 2.18
C SER A 71 1.67 -6.92 2.02
N MET A 72 2.73 -7.07 2.81
CA MET A 72 3.98 -6.27 2.72
C MET A 72 5.17 -7.11 2.19
N SER A 73 4.92 -8.27 1.58
CA SER A 73 5.98 -9.18 1.10
C SER A 73 6.46 -8.79 -0.29
N LEU A 74 7.45 -7.90 -0.36
CA LEU A 74 8.07 -7.53 -1.64
C LEU A 74 8.95 -8.66 -2.19
N SER A 75 8.76 -8.96 -3.48
CA SER A 75 9.53 -9.93 -4.26
C SER A 75 11.02 -9.64 -4.22
N GLY A 76 11.83 -10.68 -4.03
CA GLY A 76 13.28 -10.58 -3.84
C GLY A 76 13.70 -10.07 -2.45
N TYR A 77 12.86 -9.31 -1.74
CA TYR A 77 13.17 -8.82 -0.40
C TYR A 77 12.79 -9.83 0.69
N MET A 78 11.58 -10.39 0.62
CA MET A 78 11.06 -11.35 1.60
C MET A 78 10.48 -12.59 0.91
N PRO A 79 10.50 -13.76 1.57
CA PRO A 79 9.85 -14.93 1.01
C PRO A 79 8.33 -14.76 1.04
N PRO A 80 7.60 -15.40 0.11
CA PRO A 80 6.15 -15.49 0.17
C PRO A 80 5.68 -16.10 1.49
N MET A 81 4.57 -15.59 2.01
CA MET A 81 3.93 -16.15 3.20
C MET A 81 3.01 -17.30 2.81
N CYS A 82 3.22 -18.47 3.40
CA CYS A 82 2.32 -19.61 3.22
C CYS A 82 1.05 -19.42 4.06
N ASP A 83 -0.11 -19.46 3.41
CA ASP A 83 -1.41 -19.38 4.07
C ASP A 83 -1.70 -20.71 4.78
N PRO A 84 -1.97 -20.73 6.10
CA PRO A 84 -2.29 -21.96 6.81
C PRO A 84 -3.64 -22.58 6.40
N LYS A 85 -4.53 -21.83 5.73
CA LYS A 85 -5.85 -22.31 5.32
C LYS A 85 -5.78 -23.33 4.17
N ASP A 86 -4.89 -23.11 3.20
CA ASP A 86 -4.83 -23.88 1.96
C ASP A 86 -3.40 -24.15 1.44
N GLY A 87 -2.37 -23.60 2.09
CA GLY A 87 -0.98 -23.75 1.68
C GLY A 87 -0.55 -22.85 0.53
N HIS A 88 -1.38 -21.89 0.10
CA HIS A 88 -1.04 -20.98 -0.99
C HIS A 88 0.03 -19.97 -0.58
N LEU A 89 0.80 -19.52 -1.57
CA LEU A 89 1.87 -18.55 -1.38
C LEU A 89 1.35 -17.13 -1.63
N LEU A 90 1.43 -16.29 -0.60
CA LEU A 90 0.94 -14.92 -0.60
C LEU A 90 2.09 -13.92 -0.66
N MET A 91 1.92 -12.92 -1.52
CA MET A 91 2.83 -11.79 -1.72
C MET A 91 2.11 -10.46 -1.51
N ASP A 92 2.88 -9.36 -1.61
CA ASP A 92 2.35 -7.99 -1.53
C ASP A 92 1.10 -7.79 -2.40
N GLY A 93 0.06 -7.19 -1.81
CA GLY A 93 -1.21 -6.95 -2.51
C GLY A 93 -1.12 -5.89 -3.59
N GLY A 94 -0.12 -4.99 -3.49
CA GLY A 94 0.08 -3.93 -4.45
C GLY A 94 0.41 -4.42 -5.85
N TYR A 95 0.93 -5.65 -6.01
CA TYR A 95 1.18 -6.25 -7.33
C TYR A 95 -0.09 -6.53 -8.14
N ILE A 96 -1.26 -6.59 -7.49
CA ILE A 96 -2.53 -6.79 -8.18
C ILE A 96 -3.52 -5.64 -7.99
N ASN A 97 -3.52 -5.00 -6.82
CA ASN A 97 -4.36 -3.83 -6.54
C ASN A 97 -3.71 -2.94 -5.48
N ASN A 98 -2.97 -1.91 -5.93
CA ASN A 98 -2.24 -0.98 -5.08
C ASN A 98 -3.13 0.09 -4.41
N LEU A 99 -4.35 0.30 -4.92
CA LEU A 99 -5.28 1.30 -4.38
C LEU A 99 -6.70 0.73 -4.37
N PRO A 100 -7.04 -0.09 -3.36
CA PRO A 100 -8.21 -0.96 -3.39
C PRO A 100 -9.52 -0.25 -3.03
N ALA A 101 -9.77 0.89 -3.67
CA ALA A 101 -11.00 1.66 -3.50
C ALA A 101 -12.22 0.91 -4.04
N ASP A 102 -12.04 0.07 -5.06
CA ASP A 102 -13.05 -0.83 -5.60
C ASP A 102 -13.49 -1.87 -4.58
N VAL A 103 -12.53 -2.45 -3.84
CA VAL A 103 -12.81 -3.41 -2.76
C VAL A 103 -13.52 -2.71 -1.61
N ALA A 104 -13.03 -1.55 -1.16
CA ALA A 104 -13.71 -0.76 -0.14
C ALA A 104 -15.15 -0.41 -0.53
N ARG A 105 -15.36 -0.02 -1.80
CA ARG A 105 -16.68 0.25 -2.37
C ARG A 105 -17.57 -0.99 -2.34
N SER A 106 -17.05 -2.15 -2.74
CA SER A 106 -17.78 -3.43 -2.73
C SER A 106 -18.20 -3.86 -1.32
N MET A 107 -17.40 -3.49 -0.31
CA MET A 107 -17.70 -3.71 1.12
C MET A 107 -18.70 -2.71 1.71
N GLY A 108 -19.25 -1.81 0.89
CA GLY A 108 -20.30 -0.86 1.28
C GLY A 108 -19.81 0.57 1.56
N ALA A 109 -18.54 0.91 1.28
CA ALA A 109 -18.08 2.28 1.39
C ALA A 109 -18.78 3.19 0.37
N LYS A 110 -19.51 4.19 0.85
CA LYS A 110 -20.19 5.16 -0.02
C LYS A 110 -19.26 6.23 -0.57
N VAL A 111 -18.28 6.61 0.24
CA VAL A 111 -17.23 7.55 -0.09
C VAL A 111 -15.94 6.86 0.30
N VAL A 112 -14.95 6.88 -0.60
CA VAL A 112 -13.61 6.36 -0.36
C VAL A 112 -12.65 7.53 -0.39
N ILE A 113 -11.81 7.67 0.63
CA ILE A 113 -10.66 8.57 0.61
C ILE A 113 -9.45 7.70 0.28
N ALA A 114 -8.95 7.82 -0.94
CA ALA A 114 -7.85 7.00 -1.44
C ALA A 114 -6.54 7.79 -1.34
N ILE A 115 -5.59 7.26 -0.58
CA ILE A 115 -4.29 7.90 -0.35
C ILE A 115 -3.25 7.16 -1.18
N ASP A 116 -2.71 7.84 -2.19
CA ASP A 116 -1.64 7.29 -3.01
C ASP A 116 -0.28 7.77 -2.53
N VAL A 117 0.56 6.81 -2.15
CA VAL A 117 1.95 7.00 -1.72
C VAL A 117 2.94 6.32 -2.68
N GLY A 118 2.49 5.94 -3.87
CA GLY A 118 3.32 5.35 -4.91
C GLY A 118 4.39 6.32 -5.41
N SER A 119 5.61 5.80 -5.61
CA SER A 119 6.68 6.55 -6.26
C SER A 119 6.34 6.80 -7.72
N ARG A 120 6.55 8.03 -8.20
CA ARG A 120 6.46 8.32 -9.63
C ARG A 120 7.65 7.73 -10.36
N ASP A 121 7.35 6.86 -11.31
CA ASP A 121 8.34 6.36 -12.24
C ASP A 121 8.90 7.49 -13.10
N GLU A 122 10.23 7.65 -13.13
CA GLU A 122 10.88 8.51 -14.12
C GLU A 122 10.58 7.96 -15.52
N THR A 123 9.94 8.79 -16.35
CA THR A 123 9.65 8.51 -17.76
C THR A 123 10.72 9.06 -18.69
N ASP A 124 11.55 9.98 -18.19
CA ASP A 124 12.71 10.54 -18.88
C ASP A 124 13.90 9.57 -18.85
N LEU A 125 13.79 8.50 -19.62
CA LEU A 125 14.82 7.49 -19.78
C LEU A 125 15.66 7.76 -21.03
N THR A 126 16.96 7.49 -20.96
CA THR A 126 17.84 7.67 -22.11
C THR A 126 17.48 6.67 -23.20
N ASN A 127 17.14 7.15 -24.40
CA ASN A 127 16.96 6.30 -25.56
C ASN A 127 18.34 5.84 -26.07
N TYR A 128 18.67 4.57 -25.84
CA TYR A 128 19.93 3.94 -26.27
C TYR A 128 19.78 3.03 -27.50
N GLY A 129 18.61 3.01 -28.16
CA GLY A 129 18.31 2.14 -29.30
C GLY A 129 18.07 0.67 -28.90
N ASP A 130 18.40 -0.26 -29.79
CA ASP A 130 18.01 -1.68 -29.68
C ASP A 130 18.97 -2.55 -28.85
N SER A 131 20.16 -2.04 -28.50
CA SER A 131 21.16 -2.79 -27.74
C SER A 131 21.90 -1.91 -26.75
N LEU A 132 22.20 -2.47 -25.58
CA LEU A 132 22.88 -1.77 -24.51
C LEU A 132 24.06 -2.60 -24.01
N SER A 133 25.26 -2.03 -24.10
CA SER A 133 26.46 -2.67 -23.56
C SER A 133 26.65 -2.32 -22.08
N GLY A 134 26.70 -3.33 -21.22
CA GLY A 134 27.00 -3.15 -19.80
C GLY A 134 28.36 -2.50 -19.56
N TRP A 135 29.35 -2.80 -20.41
CA TRP A 135 30.68 -2.17 -20.35
C TRP A 135 30.63 -0.68 -20.69
N TRP A 136 29.77 -0.30 -21.64
CA TRP A 136 29.54 1.12 -21.97
C TRP A 136 28.87 1.88 -20.82
N LEU A 137 27.88 1.26 -20.16
CA LEU A 137 27.26 1.84 -18.96
C LEU A 137 28.28 2.05 -17.83
N LEU A 138 29.13 1.05 -17.57
CA LEU A 138 30.18 1.15 -16.55
C LEU A 138 31.17 2.28 -16.88
N TRP A 139 31.60 2.38 -18.14
CA TRP A 139 32.46 3.46 -18.60
C TRP A 139 31.82 4.85 -18.43
N LYS A 140 30.56 5.00 -18.86
CA LYS A 140 29.77 6.23 -18.69
C LYS A 140 29.58 6.61 -17.23
N ARG A 141 29.42 5.63 -16.34
CA ARG A 141 29.31 5.84 -14.89
C ARG A 141 30.61 6.32 -14.26
N TRP A 142 31.76 5.90 -14.77
CA TRP A 142 33.07 6.29 -14.25
C TRP A 142 33.59 7.62 -14.82
N ASN A 143 33.21 8.00 -16.04
CA ASN A 143 33.66 9.24 -16.66
C ASN A 143 32.84 10.48 -16.18
N PRO A 144 33.42 11.40 -15.39
CA PRO A 144 32.71 12.57 -14.85
C PRO A 144 32.35 13.63 -15.90
N LEU A 145 32.92 13.55 -17.12
CA LEU A 145 32.65 14.47 -18.23
C LEU A 145 31.57 13.94 -19.20
N ALA A 146 31.08 12.72 -19.00
CA ALA A 146 30.07 12.13 -19.86
C ALA A 146 28.65 12.48 -19.41
N ASP A 147 27.73 12.62 -20.37
CA ASP A 147 26.30 12.78 -20.07
C ASP A 147 25.81 11.63 -19.18
N ARG A 148 25.05 11.98 -18.13
CA ARG A 148 24.46 11.00 -17.22
C ARG A 148 23.40 10.22 -17.98
N VAL A 149 23.69 8.95 -18.23
CA VAL A 149 22.74 8.03 -18.86
C VAL A 149 21.78 7.52 -17.79
N LYS A 150 20.49 7.79 -17.98
CA LYS A 150 19.41 7.28 -17.13
C LYS A 150 18.86 6.00 -17.75
N VAL A 151 19.35 4.86 -17.27
CA VAL A 151 18.86 3.54 -17.67
C VAL A 151 18.32 2.84 -16.44
N LEU A 152 17.19 2.16 -16.58
CA LEU A 152 16.66 1.31 -15.53
C LEU A 152 17.64 0.20 -15.16
N ASN A 153 17.79 -0.05 -13.87
CA ASN A 153 18.47 -1.25 -13.41
C ASN A 153 17.51 -2.46 -13.37
N MET A 154 18.05 -3.67 -13.17
CA MET A 154 17.26 -4.90 -13.17
C MET A 154 16.14 -4.89 -12.11
N ALA A 155 16.41 -4.33 -10.92
CA ALA A 155 15.44 -4.26 -9.84
C ALA A 155 14.27 -3.31 -10.20
N GLU A 156 14.57 -2.14 -10.77
CA GLU A 156 13.57 -1.18 -11.24
C GLU A 156 12.70 -1.77 -12.34
N ILE A 157 13.29 -2.50 -13.31
CA ILE A 157 12.54 -3.19 -14.36
C ILE A 157 11.58 -4.21 -13.75
N GLN A 158 12.07 -5.04 -12.82
CA GLN A 158 11.24 -6.05 -12.15
C GLN A 158 10.09 -5.41 -11.37
N THR A 159 10.35 -4.32 -10.63
CA THR A 159 9.31 -3.59 -9.90
C THR A 159 8.27 -3.03 -10.86
N ARG A 160 8.66 -2.34 -11.94
CA ARG A 160 7.70 -1.80 -12.91
C ARG A 160 6.84 -2.88 -13.55
N LEU A 161 7.44 -4.01 -13.93
CA LEU A 161 6.70 -5.16 -14.47
C LEU A 161 5.73 -5.74 -13.46
N ALA A 162 6.11 -5.80 -12.18
CA ALA A 162 5.26 -6.35 -11.13
C ALA A 162 4.01 -5.50 -10.85
N TYR A 163 4.05 -4.18 -11.07
CA TYR A 163 2.93 -3.27 -10.84
C TYR A 163 2.19 -2.83 -12.11
N VAL A 164 2.66 -3.21 -13.30
CA VAL A 164 2.12 -2.71 -14.59
C VAL A 164 0.62 -2.95 -14.75
N CYS A 165 0.12 -4.08 -14.25
CA CYS A 165 -1.30 -4.43 -14.32
C CYS A 165 -2.18 -3.54 -13.44
N CYS A 166 -1.64 -3.06 -12.31
CA CYS A 166 -2.37 -2.24 -11.34
C CYS A 166 -2.58 -0.80 -11.79
N VAL A 167 -1.71 -0.29 -12.67
CA VAL A 167 -1.76 1.10 -13.14
C VAL A 167 -3.13 1.44 -13.72
N ARG A 168 -3.72 0.52 -14.49
CA ARG A 168 -5.06 0.70 -15.08
C ARG A 168 -6.15 0.78 -14.01
N GLN A 169 -6.07 -0.03 -12.96
CA GLN A 169 -7.03 0.02 -11.86
C GLN A 169 -6.93 1.34 -11.09
N LEU A 170 -5.71 1.79 -10.83
CA LEU A 170 -5.45 3.06 -10.17
C LEU A 170 -6.04 4.23 -10.98
N GLU A 171 -5.85 4.26 -12.30
CA GLU A 171 -6.47 5.28 -13.17
C GLU A 171 -8.00 5.25 -13.12
N MET A 172 -8.62 4.07 -13.08
CA MET A 172 -10.07 3.94 -12.95
C MET A 172 -10.58 4.47 -11.60
N VAL A 173 -9.85 4.20 -10.52
CA VAL A 173 -10.17 4.69 -9.18
C VAL A 173 -10.05 6.21 -9.10
N MET A 174 -8.96 6.78 -9.64
CA MET A 174 -8.72 8.23 -9.67
C MET A 174 -9.82 9.03 -10.37
N ASN A 175 -10.46 8.44 -11.38
CA ASN A 175 -11.51 9.09 -12.16
C ASN A 175 -12.93 8.76 -11.67
N SER A 176 -13.07 8.06 -10.55
CA SER A 176 -14.37 7.61 -10.05
C SER A 176 -15.03 8.65 -9.13
N GLU A 177 -16.33 8.88 -9.29
CA GLU A 177 -17.08 9.90 -8.52
C GLU A 177 -17.19 9.59 -7.02
N TYR A 178 -17.00 8.33 -6.63
CA TYR A 178 -17.10 7.88 -5.23
C TYR A 178 -15.77 7.96 -4.48
N CYS A 179 -14.69 8.33 -5.17
CA CYS A 179 -13.34 8.30 -4.64
C CYS A 179 -12.73 9.69 -4.63
N GLU A 180 -12.40 10.17 -3.44
CA GLU A 180 -11.54 11.35 -3.28
C GLU A 180 -10.09 10.90 -3.24
N TYR A 181 -9.33 11.27 -4.26
CA TYR A 181 -7.93 10.91 -4.39
C TYR A 181 -7.03 11.98 -3.75
N ILE A 182 -6.18 11.55 -2.81
CA ILE A 182 -5.20 12.40 -2.13
C ILE A 182 -3.81 11.82 -2.39
N ARG A 183 -2.89 12.68 -2.83
CA ARG A 183 -1.49 12.29 -3.04
C ARG A 183 -0.54 13.26 -2.32
N PRO A 184 0.03 12.85 -1.18
CA PRO A 184 1.04 13.65 -0.48
C PRO A 184 2.31 13.86 -1.33
N PRO A 185 3.03 14.98 -1.16
CA PRO A 185 4.22 15.30 -1.93
C PRO A 185 5.46 14.54 -1.40
N ILE A 186 5.52 13.23 -1.68
CA ILE A 186 6.57 12.33 -1.19
C ILE A 186 7.52 11.81 -2.28
N ASP A 187 7.46 12.36 -3.49
CA ASP A 187 8.26 11.93 -4.66
C ASP A 187 9.79 11.95 -4.43
N ARG A 188 10.27 12.72 -3.45
CA ARG A 188 11.69 12.85 -3.10
C ARG A 188 12.23 11.73 -2.22
N TYR A 189 11.37 10.86 -1.69
CA TYR A 189 11.76 9.79 -0.78
C TYR A 189 11.77 8.45 -1.51
N GLY A 190 12.84 7.68 -1.33
CA GLY A 190 12.92 6.32 -1.85
C GLY A 190 12.08 5.34 -1.01
N THR A 191 11.57 4.27 -1.65
CA THR A 191 10.72 3.24 -1.03
C THR A 191 11.32 2.63 0.24
N LEU A 192 12.65 2.50 0.32
CA LEU A 192 13.36 1.89 1.44
C LEU A 192 14.11 2.89 2.34
N GLU A 193 13.83 4.19 2.24
CA GLU A 193 14.47 5.24 3.04
C GLU A 193 13.86 5.40 4.46
N PHE A 194 13.82 4.30 5.22
CA PHE A 194 13.23 4.28 6.58
C PHE A 194 13.88 5.25 7.58
N GLY A 195 15.08 5.78 7.30
CA GLY A 195 15.76 6.75 8.14
C GLY A 195 15.12 8.14 8.16
N LYS A 196 14.25 8.46 7.18
CA LYS A 196 13.52 9.73 7.07
C LYS A 196 12.07 9.64 7.56
N PHE A 197 11.76 8.64 8.39
CA PHE A 197 10.40 8.37 8.86
C PHE A 197 9.69 9.60 9.43
N ASP A 198 10.33 10.29 10.38
CA ASP A 198 9.72 11.45 11.06
C ASP A 198 9.41 12.57 10.07
N GLU A 199 10.34 12.84 9.15
CA GLU A 199 10.17 13.83 8.09
C GLU A 199 9.01 13.49 7.14
N ILE A 200 8.89 12.22 6.74
CA ILE A 200 7.81 11.73 5.87
C ILE A 200 6.45 11.83 6.59
N CYS A 201 6.41 11.46 7.87
CA CYS A 201 5.21 11.60 8.70
C CYS A 201 4.77 13.06 8.81
N ASP A 202 5.70 13.99 9.04
CA ASP A 202 5.40 15.42 9.12
C ASP A 202 4.85 15.96 7.78
N VAL A 203 5.46 15.57 6.65
CA VAL A 203 4.97 15.93 5.32
C VAL A 203 3.53 15.45 5.10
N GLY A 204 3.25 14.18 5.44
CA GLY A 204 1.92 13.60 5.34
C GLY A 204 0.90 14.33 6.23
N PHE A 205 1.28 14.64 7.47
CA PHE A 205 0.43 15.35 8.43
C PHE A 205 0.09 16.77 7.96
N GLN A 206 1.09 17.55 7.53
CA GLN A 206 0.87 18.92 7.06
C GLN A 206 0.01 18.95 5.78
N HIS A 207 0.25 18.01 4.87
CA HIS A 207 -0.54 17.89 3.65
C HIS A 207 -2.00 17.52 3.97
N GLY A 208 -2.22 16.49 4.79
CA GLY A 208 -3.54 16.08 5.24
C GLY A 208 -4.29 17.22 5.93
N ASN A 209 -3.65 17.91 6.88
CA ASN A 209 -4.26 19.05 7.57
C ASN A 209 -4.69 20.15 6.58
N THR A 210 -3.86 20.46 5.58
CA THR A 210 -4.20 21.45 4.55
C THR A 210 -5.42 21.02 3.74
N VAL A 211 -5.46 19.77 3.27
CA VAL A 211 -6.57 19.21 2.49
C VAL A 211 -7.86 19.21 3.30
N PHE A 212 -7.85 18.67 4.52
CA PHE A 212 -9.04 18.60 5.37
C PHE A 212 -9.53 19.99 5.81
N ASN A 213 -8.65 20.97 6.01
CA ASN A 213 -9.07 22.36 6.28
C ASN A 213 -9.78 22.99 5.07
N VAL A 214 -9.30 22.75 3.86
CA VAL A 214 -9.97 23.21 2.63
C VAL A 214 -11.33 22.52 2.46
N TRP A 215 -11.40 21.22 2.71
CA TRP A 215 -12.64 20.44 2.65
C TRP A 215 -13.67 20.87 3.69
N GLY A 216 -13.23 21.21 4.90
CA GLY A 216 -14.08 21.77 5.93
C GLY A 216 -14.68 23.12 5.53
N ARG A 217 -13.88 24.01 4.93
CA ARG A 217 -14.35 25.33 4.45
C ARG A 217 -15.27 25.26 3.23
N SER A 218 -15.08 24.26 2.37
CA SER A 218 -15.85 24.08 1.13
C SER A 218 -17.11 23.22 1.32
N GLY A 219 -17.37 22.71 2.54
CA GLY A 219 -18.54 21.89 2.83
C GLY A 219 -18.48 20.46 2.25
N VAL A 220 -17.32 20.04 1.74
CA VAL A 220 -17.11 18.69 1.18
C VAL A 220 -17.34 17.62 2.25
N ILE A 221 -16.81 17.83 3.46
CA ILE A 221 -16.99 16.91 4.60
C ILE A 221 -18.48 16.78 4.95
N GLU A 222 -19.22 17.89 4.97
CA GLU A 222 -20.66 17.88 5.27
C GLU A 222 -21.45 17.12 4.22
N LYS A 223 -21.08 17.25 2.94
CA LYS A 223 -21.68 16.48 1.84
C LYS A 223 -21.43 14.98 2.02
N MET A 224 -20.20 14.58 2.34
CA MET A 224 -19.85 13.18 2.61
C MET A 224 -20.61 12.59 3.81
N LEU A 225 -20.82 13.39 4.86
CA LEU A 225 -21.53 12.96 6.06
C LEU A 225 -23.06 12.94 5.85
N LYS A 226 -23.63 13.82 5.03
CA LYS A 226 -25.08 13.84 4.73
C LYS A 226 -25.56 12.58 4.03
N ASP A 227 -24.76 11.98 3.15
CA ASP A 227 -25.07 10.69 2.52
C ASP A 227 -25.23 9.53 3.52
N ARG A 228 -24.84 9.70 4.81
CA ARG A 228 -25.17 8.75 5.88
C ARG A 228 -26.61 8.90 6.39
N GLN A 229 -27.13 10.13 6.50
CA GLN A 229 -28.40 10.38 7.20
C GLN A 229 -29.63 10.00 6.37
N ASP A 230 -29.60 10.19 5.05
CA ASP A 230 -30.77 9.89 4.21
C ASP A 230 -31.06 8.39 4.06
N THR A 231 -30.06 7.52 4.20
CA THR A 231 -30.28 6.07 4.26
C THR A 231 -30.70 5.54 5.62
N GLY A 232 -30.53 6.33 6.69
CA GLY A 232 -31.05 5.97 8.02
C GLY A 232 -32.57 6.12 8.15
N LYS A 233 -33.22 6.82 7.21
CA LYS A 233 -34.66 7.09 7.24
C LYS A 233 -35.50 6.14 6.39
N THR A 234 -34.91 5.19 5.65
CA THR A 234 -35.68 4.37 4.69
C THR A 234 -36.00 2.94 5.16
N LYS A 235 -35.67 2.51 6.39
CA LYS A 235 -36.23 1.28 6.99
C LYS A 235 -36.20 1.32 8.52
N THR A 236 -37.26 1.88 9.12
CA THR A 236 -37.66 1.56 10.50
C THR A 236 -39.18 1.67 10.63
N SER A 237 -39.88 0.69 10.07
CA SER A 237 -41.13 0.21 10.68
C SER A 237 -40.72 -0.81 11.75
N ASP A 238 -40.94 -0.44 13.01
CA ASP A 238 -41.01 -1.25 14.23
C ASP A 238 -39.86 -2.22 14.53
N VAL A 239 -38.89 -1.79 15.37
CA VAL A 239 -38.50 -2.43 16.65
C VAL A 239 -37.69 -1.41 17.47
N SER A 240 -38.08 -1.18 18.71
CA SER A 240 -37.47 -0.25 19.67
C SER A 240 -36.32 -0.89 20.47
N PHE A 241 -35.12 -0.28 20.49
CA PHE A 241 -34.11 -0.44 21.56
C PHE A 241 -33.22 0.82 21.66
N PRO A 242 -32.57 1.08 22.83
CA PRO A 242 -32.29 2.43 23.31
C PRO A 242 -31.06 3.10 22.68
N ARG A 243 -31.13 4.44 22.72
CA ARG A 243 -30.10 5.40 22.33
C ARG A 243 -28.82 5.16 23.13
N ASP A 244 -27.67 5.16 22.45
CA ASP A 244 -26.57 6.09 22.74
C ASP A 244 -25.36 5.88 21.80
N THR A 245 -24.62 6.99 21.63
CA THR A 245 -23.25 7.14 21.11
C THR A 245 -23.04 7.38 19.60
N VAL A 246 -22.84 8.66 19.29
CA VAL A 246 -22.28 9.28 18.07
C VAL A 246 -20.81 8.89 17.90
N TYR A 247 -20.37 8.39 16.74
CA TYR A 247 -18.94 8.45 16.35
C TYR A 247 -18.72 8.45 14.82
N GLU A 248 -17.85 9.38 14.40
CA GLU A 248 -17.24 9.50 13.06
C GLU A 248 -16.46 8.24 12.69
N ARG A 249 -16.50 7.85 11.41
CA ARG A 249 -15.71 6.75 10.85
C ARG A 249 -15.08 7.26 9.56
N LEU A 250 -13.81 7.66 9.64
CA LEU A 250 -12.88 7.72 8.51
C LEU A 250 -12.28 6.31 8.34
N LEU A 251 -12.42 5.74 7.14
CA LEU A 251 -11.62 4.59 6.71
C LEU A 251 -10.36 5.16 6.07
N LEU A 252 -9.22 4.96 6.73
CA LEU A 252 -7.90 5.17 6.13
C LEU A 252 -7.39 3.80 5.70
N GLY A 253 -7.25 3.63 4.38
CA GLY A 253 -6.50 2.54 3.76
C GLY A 253 -5.03 2.91 3.60
#